data_AF-A0A523TEU8-F1
#
_entry.id   AF-A0A523TEU8-F1
#
_cell.length_a   1.000
_cell.length_b   1.000
_cell.length_c   1.000
_cell.angle_alpha   90.00
_cell.angle_beta   90.00
_cell.angle_gamma   90.00
#
_symmetry.space_group_name_H-M   'P 1'
#
loop_
_entity.id
_entity.type
_entity.pdbx_description
1 polymer ?
#
loop_
_entity_poly.entity_id
_entity_poly.type
_entity_poly.pdbx_seq_one_letter_code
_entity_poly.pdbx_strand_id
1 'polypeptide(L)'
;MTNLKLFLNPQTGMSGDMMVGALVDLGAGTSKIKSAMEVAGQFLGEARVRIYSQKKIDTLATRVDVFFEPFSHQLHREEVNKALREAVKRLGLPEAYAQFAQESLSILLDAEEDAHREIPGFTNSSHLHEAADILMDILGSAVALEELGFFPGKNIYCLEPVYVGGGKVSFSHGTFPVPAPATRRILERYKIPYRKGPVEVELLTPTGATLLARMVAGFLAREKKEGLVVRKRAYGAGAMDLDVPNLLEVIVAQ
;
A
#
# COMPACT_ATOMS: atom_id res chain seq x y z
N MET A 1 20.75 -0.53 20.22
CA MET A 1 19.65 -0.17 19.30
C MET A 1 20.15 -0.40 17.90
N THR A 2 19.55 -1.33 17.16
CA THR A 2 19.99 -1.73 15.82
C THR A 2 19.80 -0.57 14.85
N ASN A 3 20.87 -0.15 14.18
CA ASN A 3 20.88 0.95 13.20
C ASN A 3 20.23 0.54 11.86
N LEU A 4 19.29 -0.42 11.90
CA LEU A 4 18.68 -1.03 10.73
C LEU A 4 17.62 -0.11 10.16
N LYS A 5 17.66 0.04 8.84
CA LYS A 5 16.71 0.80 8.04
C LYS A 5 16.03 -0.12 7.04
N LEU A 6 14.75 0.15 6.80
CA LEU A 6 13.97 -0.47 5.74
C LEU A 6 13.99 0.46 4.52
N PHE A 7 14.41 -0.05 3.37
CA PHE A 7 14.38 0.68 2.10
C PHE A 7 13.34 0.06 1.19
N LEU A 8 12.38 0.87 0.74
CA LEU A 8 11.40 0.51 -0.27
C LEU A 8 11.99 0.78 -1.65
N ASN A 9 11.93 -0.21 -2.53
CA ASN A 9 12.46 -0.13 -3.89
C ASN A 9 11.36 -0.36 -4.96
N PRO A 10 10.50 0.65 -5.23
CA PRO A 10 9.37 0.51 -6.14
C PRO A 10 9.76 0.73 -7.62
N GLN A 11 10.58 -0.16 -8.19
CA GLN A 11 10.98 -0.11 -9.62
C GLN A 11 9.85 -0.51 -10.57
N THR A 12 8.89 -1.29 -10.06
CA THR A 12 7.70 -1.74 -10.76
C THR A 12 6.45 -1.33 -9.98
N GLY A 13 6.53 -0.16 -9.33
CA GLY A 13 5.46 0.44 -8.53
C GLY A 13 5.25 -0.21 -7.17
N MET A 14 4.06 0.00 -6.63
CA MET A 14 3.67 -0.37 -5.28
C MET A 14 2.15 -0.31 -5.14
N SER A 15 1.58 -1.33 -4.52
CA SER A 15 0.20 -1.39 -4.02
C SER A 15 0.20 -1.79 -2.54
N GLY A 16 -0.96 -1.74 -1.88
CA GLY A 16 -1.09 -2.11 -0.48
C GLY A 16 -0.79 -3.59 -0.24
N ASP A 17 -1.40 -4.48 -1.02
CA ASP A 17 -1.13 -5.93 -0.99
C ASP A 17 0.35 -6.30 -1.22
N MET A 18 1.05 -5.59 -2.12
CA MET A 18 2.49 -5.74 -2.36
C MET A 18 3.30 -5.30 -1.14
N MET A 19 2.89 -4.24 -0.45
CA MET A 19 3.54 -3.82 0.79
C MET A 19 3.40 -4.88 1.88
N VAL A 20 2.18 -5.36 2.11
CA VAL A 20 1.92 -6.42 3.10
C VAL A 20 2.70 -7.68 2.76
N GLY A 21 2.66 -8.11 1.50
CA GLY A 21 3.41 -9.27 1.01
C GLY A 21 4.92 -9.13 1.25
N ALA A 22 5.49 -7.97 0.94
CA ALA A 22 6.90 -7.70 1.15
C ALA A 22 7.29 -7.76 2.63
N LEU A 23 6.44 -7.28 3.55
CA LEU A 23 6.70 -7.35 5.00
C LEU A 23 6.56 -8.77 5.55
N VAL A 24 5.62 -9.56 5.04
CA VAL A 24 5.51 -10.99 5.39
C VAL A 24 6.75 -11.74 4.91
N ASP A 25 7.18 -11.53 3.67
CA ASP A 25 8.41 -12.13 3.14
C ASP A 25 9.66 -11.67 3.92
N LEU A 26 9.63 -10.43 4.44
CA LEU A 26 10.67 -9.90 5.30
C LEU A 26 10.74 -10.60 6.67
N GLY A 27 9.65 -11.24 7.10
CA GLY A 27 9.61 -12.11 8.28
C GLY A 27 8.48 -11.81 9.25
N ALA A 28 7.52 -10.93 8.92
CA ALA A 28 6.32 -10.75 9.74
C ALA A 28 5.48 -12.03 9.72
N GLY A 29 4.91 -12.40 10.87
CA GLY A 29 4.19 -13.66 11.04
C GLY A 29 2.92 -13.75 10.17
N THR A 30 2.96 -14.59 9.14
CA THR A 30 1.86 -14.73 8.15
C THR A 30 0.48 -14.88 8.78
N SER A 31 0.33 -15.74 9.80
CA SER A 31 -0.94 -15.94 10.49
C SER A 31 -1.41 -14.69 11.22
N LYS A 32 -0.49 -13.95 11.85
CA LYS A 32 -0.82 -12.71 12.57
C LYS A 32 -1.27 -11.63 11.60
N ILE A 33 -0.57 -11.45 10.48
CA ILE A 33 -0.92 -10.45 9.46
C ILE A 33 -2.25 -10.80 8.79
N LYS A 34 -2.46 -12.06 8.41
CA LYS A 34 -3.75 -12.55 7.90
C LYS A 34 -4.89 -12.23 8.86
N SER A 35 -4.75 -12.58 10.14
CA SER A 35 -5.78 -12.31 11.15
C SER A 35 -6.02 -10.82 11.36
N ALA A 36 -4.97 -9.98 11.30
CA ALA A 36 -5.12 -8.54 11.43
C ALA A 36 -5.93 -7.93 10.27
N MET A 37 -5.64 -8.34 9.04
CA MET A 37 -6.40 -7.92 7.86
C MET A 37 -7.85 -8.42 7.93
N GLU A 38 -8.09 -9.68 8.31
CA GLU A 38 -9.47 -10.18 8.44
C GLU A 38 -10.25 -9.44 9.54
N VAL A 39 -9.61 -9.09 10.67
CA VAL A 39 -10.23 -8.26 11.72
C VAL A 39 -10.56 -6.86 11.20
N ALA A 40 -9.71 -6.26 10.37
CA ALA A 40 -9.97 -4.97 9.75
C ALA A 40 -11.22 -5.02 8.87
N GLY A 41 -11.33 -6.01 7.99
CA GLY A 41 -12.46 -6.17 7.08
C GLY A 41 -13.78 -6.52 7.77
N GLN A 42 -13.75 -7.23 8.90
CA GLN A 42 -14.95 -7.65 9.67
C GLN A 42 -15.90 -6.52 10.07
N PHE A 43 -15.42 -5.28 10.15
CA PHE A 43 -16.26 -4.14 10.50
C PHE A 43 -17.07 -3.59 9.31
N LEU A 44 -16.73 -4.01 8.08
CA LEU A 44 -17.35 -3.54 6.83
C LEU A 44 -18.03 -4.67 6.05
N GLY A 45 -17.67 -5.94 6.33
CA GLY A 45 -18.19 -7.10 5.61
C GLY A 45 -17.52 -8.41 6.03
N GLU A 46 -17.74 -9.46 5.26
CA GLU A 46 -17.03 -10.72 5.40
C GLU A 46 -15.69 -10.65 4.66
N ALA A 47 -14.59 -10.82 5.38
CA ALA A 47 -13.24 -10.72 4.84
C ALA A 47 -12.49 -12.03 5.00
N ARG A 48 -11.84 -12.46 3.93
CA ARG A 48 -10.93 -13.61 3.91
C ARG A 48 -9.65 -13.23 3.19
N VAL A 49 -8.52 -13.55 3.80
CA VAL A 49 -7.21 -13.23 3.24
C VAL A 49 -6.43 -14.50 2.94
N ARG A 50 -5.76 -14.55 1.78
CA ARG A 50 -4.82 -15.60 1.42
C ARG A 50 -3.44 -14.99 1.25
N ILE A 51 -2.45 -15.57 1.93
CA ILE A 51 -1.05 -15.18 1.81
C ILE A 51 -0.27 -16.42 1.39
N TYR A 52 0.45 -16.35 0.28
CA TYR A 52 1.16 -17.50 -0.29
C TYR A 52 2.34 -17.05 -1.15
N SER A 53 3.30 -17.94 -1.36
CA SER A 53 4.44 -17.66 -2.24
C SER A 53 4.04 -17.82 -3.71
N GLN A 54 4.46 -16.88 -4.54
CA GLN A 54 4.24 -16.86 -5.98
C GLN A 54 5.54 -16.47 -6.70
N LYS A 55 5.83 -17.10 -7.84
CA LYS A 55 6.95 -16.70 -8.70
C LYS A 55 6.48 -15.61 -9.67
N LYS A 56 7.18 -14.48 -9.73
CA LYS A 56 7.03 -13.45 -10.76
C LYS A 56 8.30 -13.45 -11.62
N ILE A 57 8.17 -13.94 -12.85
CA ILE A 57 9.30 -14.24 -13.75
C ILE A 57 10.27 -15.20 -13.04
N ASP A 58 11.36 -14.68 -12.48
CA ASP A 58 12.41 -15.46 -11.81
C ASP A 58 12.58 -15.17 -10.33
N THR A 59 11.71 -14.34 -9.75
CA THR A 59 11.76 -13.99 -8.32
C THR A 59 10.61 -14.64 -7.57
N LEU A 60 10.91 -15.36 -6.50
CA LEU A 60 9.91 -15.82 -5.53
C LEU A 60 9.54 -14.64 -4.63
N ALA A 61 8.24 -14.40 -4.50
CA ALA A 61 7.69 -13.29 -3.71
C ALA A 61 6.43 -13.75 -2.96
N THR A 62 5.98 -12.97 -1.99
CA THR A 62 4.75 -13.25 -1.26
C THR A 62 3.58 -12.46 -1.86
N ARG A 63 2.53 -13.18 -2.27
CA ARG A 63 1.27 -12.64 -2.77
C ARG A 63 0.25 -12.58 -1.64
N VAL A 64 -0.52 -11.50 -1.60
CA VAL A 64 -1.65 -11.31 -0.70
C VAL A 64 -2.89 -11.13 -1.57
N ASP A 65 -3.86 -12.03 -1.43
CA ASP A 65 -5.17 -11.90 -2.06
C ASP A 65 -6.22 -11.67 -0.99
N VAL A 66 -7.08 -10.68 -1.23
CA VAL A 66 -8.19 -10.30 -0.37
C VAL A 66 -9.49 -10.68 -1.06
N PHE A 67 -10.36 -11.38 -0.34
CA PHE A 67 -11.70 -11.72 -0.76
C PHE A 67 -12.65 -11.07 0.22
N PHE A 68 -13.53 -10.20 -0.29
CA PHE A 68 -14.37 -9.37 0.56
C PHE A 68 -15.80 -9.32 0.04
N GLU A 69 -16.76 -9.54 0.93
CA GLU A 69 -18.19 -9.39 0.69
C GLU A 69 -18.74 -8.29 1.61
N PRO A 70 -19.04 -7.09 1.09
CA PRO A 70 -19.49 -5.97 1.92
C PRO A 70 -20.89 -6.19 2.50
N PHE A 71 -21.13 -5.67 3.72
CA PHE A 71 -22.50 -5.57 4.26
C PHE A 71 -23.36 -4.55 3.52
N SER A 72 -22.73 -3.54 2.92
CA SER A 72 -23.37 -2.47 2.14
C SER A 72 -22.52 -2.10 0.94
N HIS A 73 -23.15 -1.91 -0.23
CA HIS A 73 -22.48 -1.41 -1.43
C HIS A 73 -22.08 0.08 -1.35
N GLN A 74 -22.56 0.80 -0.32
CA GLN A 74 -22.21 2.20 -0.07
C GLN A 74 -21.68 2.33 1.36
N LEU A 75 -20.37 2.57 1.50
CA LEU A 75 -19.74 2.82 2.81
C LEU A 75 -19.37 4.30 2.94
N HIS A 76 -19.95 5.04 3.86
CA HIS A 76 -19.59 6.45 4.03
C HIS A 76 -18.23 6.63 4.72
N ARG A 77 -17.59 7.78 4.50
CA ARG A 77 -16.32 8.18 5.16
C ARG A 77 -16.35 7.92 6.66
N GLU A 78 -17.45 8.26 7.34
CA GLU A 78 -17.58 8.04 8.78
C GLU A 78 -17.60 6.56 9.16
N GLU A 79 -18.20 5.70 8.33
CA GLU A 79 -18.25 4.26 8.56
C GLU A 79 -16.86 3.63 8.44
N VAL A 80 -16.10 4.00 7.41
CA VAL A 80 -14.72 3.52 7.21
C VAL A 80 -13.80 4.02 8.32
N ASN A 81 -13.94 5.28 8.74
CA ASN A 81 -13.18 5.80 9.88
C ASN A 81 -13.54 5.11 11.20
N LYS A 82 -14.82 4.83 11.43
CA LYS A 82 -15.27 4.07 12.59
C LYS A 82 -14.71 2.65 12.57
N ALA A 83 -14.78 1.96 11.44
CA ALA A 83 -14.21 0.62 11.25
C ALA A 83 -12.71 0.61 11.56
N LEU A 84 -11.96 1.60 11.08
CA LEU A 84 -10.54 1.75 11.41
C LEU A 84 -10.31 1.90 12.92
N ARG A 85 -11.04 2.78 13.59
CA ARG A 85 -10.89 3.01 15.04
C ARG A 85 -11.15 1.74 15.85
N GLU A 86 -12.21 1.00 15.50
CA GLU A 86 -12.54 -0.26 16.18
C GLU A 86 -11.51 -1.35 15.89
N ALA A 87 -11.03 -1.45 14.65
CA ALA A 87 -9.99 -2.40 14.28
C ALA A 87 -8.66 -2.11 14.98
N VAL A 88 -8.21 -0.84 15.00
CA VAL A 88 -7.01 -0.40 15.74
C VAL A 88 -7.11 -0.79 17.22
N LYS A 89 -8.25 -0.51 17.85
CA LYS A 89 -8.51 -0.86 19.25
C LYS A 89 -8.48 -2.37 19.47
N ARG A 90 -9.12 -3.14 18.59
CA ARG A 90 -9.20 -4.60 18.68
C ARG A 90 -7.84 -5.28 18.47
N LEU A 91 -7.01 -4.72 17.61
CA LEU A 91 -5.65 -5.20 17.35
C LEU A 91 -4.65 -4.78 18.43
N GLY A 92 -5.02 -3.84 19.30
CA GLY A 92 -4.13 -3.31 20.35
C GLY A 92 -2.92 -2.57 19.77
N LEU A 93 -3.08 -1.94 18.60
CA LEU A 93 -1.98 -1.26 17.91
C LEU A 93 -1.44 -0.10 18.77
N PRO A 94 -0.12 -0.01 18.97
CA PRO A 94 0.48 1.14 19.66
C PRO A 94 0.24 2.45 18.90
N GLU A 95 0.25 3.56 19.65
CA GLU A 95 -0.12 4.89 19.15
C GLU A 95 0.55 5.27 17.82
N ALA A 96 1.85 5.01 17.66
CA ALA A 96 2.58 5.35 16.44
C ALA A 96 2.04 4.63 15.19
N TYR A 97 1.59 3.39 15.33
CA TYR A 97 1.05 2.57 14.23
C TYR A 97 -0.45 2.86 14.01
N ALA A 98 -1.19 3.15 15.08
CA ALA A 98 -2.56 3.64 15.02
C ALA A 98 -2.65 4.98 14.28
N GLN A 99 -1.77 5.93 14.62
CA GLN A 99 -1.68 7.23 13.95
C GLN A 99 -1.28 7.08 12.48
N PHE A 100 -0.29 6.22 12.18
CA PHE A 100 0.06 5.87 10.81
C PHE A 100 -1.16 5.39 10.01
N ALA A 101 -1.98 4.50 10.58
CA ALA A 101 -3.14 3.96 9.90
C ALA A 101 -4.23 5.02 9.67
N GLN A 102 -4.52 5.85 10.67
CA GLN A 102 -5.50 6.95 10.58
C GLN A 102 -5.10 8.00 9.57
N GLU A 103 -3.84 8.44 9.60
CA GLU A 103 -3.34 9.44 8.66
C GLU A 103 -3.30 8.87 7.24
N SER A 104 -2.91 7.60 7.06
CA SER A 104 -2.95 6.94 5.75
C SER A 104 -4.37 6.89 5.19
N LEU A 105 -5.36 6.45 5.98
CA LEU A 105 -6.74 6.41 5.54
C LEU A 105 -7.24 7.82 5.16
N SER A 106 -6.94 8.83 5.98
CA SER A 106 -7.34 10.21 5.70
C SER A 106 -6.74 10.74 4.39
N ILE A 107 -5.46 10.45 4.13
CA ILE A 107 -4.78 10.85 2.89
C ILE A 107 -5.51 10.31 1.67
N LEU A 108 -5.84 9.02 1.71
CA LEU A 108 -6.46 8.36 0.59
C LEU A 108 -7.90 8.84 0.36
N LEU A 109 -8.70 8.93 1.42
CA LEU A 109 -10.08 9.42 1.32
C LEU A 109 -10.13 10.87 0.80
N ASP A 110 -9.22 11.73 1.23
CA ASP A 110 -9.12 13.09 0.71
C ASP A 110 -8.75 13.11 -0.77
N ALA A 111 -7.83 12.24 -1.20
CA ALA A 111 -7.38 12.16 -2.59
C ALA A 111 -8.46 11.63 -3.54
N GLU A 112 -9.24 10.63 -3.11
CA GLU A 112 -10.39 10.12 -3.84
C GLU A 112 -11.49 11.19 -3.96
N GLU A 113 -11.81 11.89 -2.86
CA GLU A 113 -12.81 12.96 -2.87
C GLU A 113 -12.41 14.12 -3.80
N ASP A 114 -11.13 14.52 -3.78
CA ASP A 114 -10.61 15.54 -4.69
C ASP A 114 -10.63 15.08 -6.15
N ALA A 115 -10.27 13.82 -6.42
CA ALA A 115 -10.35 13.23 -7.75
C ALA A 115 -11.79 13.24 -8.28
N HIS A 116 -12.79 12.96 -7.43
CA HIS A 116 -14.21 13.01 -7.81
C HIS A 116 -14.68 14.41 -8.19
N ARG A 117 -14.26 15.43 -7.43
CA ARG A 117 -14.65 16.82 -7.72
C ARG A 117 -14.14 17.32 -9.08
N GLU A 118 -13.07 16.74 -9.61
CA GLU A 118 -12.54 17.07 -10.94
C GLU A 118 -13.28 16.41 -12.10
N ILE A 119 -14.14 15.41 -11.84
CA ILE A 119 -14.79 14.60 -12.87
C ILE A 119 -16.28 15.00 -12.98
N PRO A 120 -16.69 15.71 -14.05
CA PRO A 120 -18.08 16.12 -14.21
C PRO A 120 -19.03 14.91 -14.35
N GLY A 121 -20.16 14.91 -13.65
CA GLY A 121 -21.17 13.84 -13.69
C GLY A 121 -20.90 12.65 -12.77
N PHE A 122 -19.92 12.77 -11.88
CA PHE A 122 -19.54 11.74 -10.93
C PHE A 122 -20.57 11.57 -9.79
N THR A 123 -21.15 10.39 -9.64
CA THR A 123 -21.97 10.02 -8.47
C THR A 123 -21.19 9.10 -7.55
N ASN A 124 -21.31 9.30 -6.23
CA ASN A 124 -20.55 8.71 -5.11
C ASN A 124 -20.48 7.16 -4.99
N SER A 125 -20.85 6.39 -6.02
CA SER A 125 -21.26 4.99 -5.84
C SER A 125 -20.23 3.90 -6.15
N SER A 126 -18.99 4.19 -6.57
CA SER A 126 -18.03 3.10 -6.92
C SER A 126 -16.75 2.98 -6.09
N HIS A 127 -16.36 3.97 -5.28
CA HIS A 127 -15.00 4.00 -4.69
C HIS A 127 -14.91 3.34 -3.30
N LEU A 128 -16.02 2.81 -2.82
CA LEU A 128 -16.13 2.23 -1.49
C LEU A 128 -16.11 0.70 -1.52
N HIS A 129 -16.14 0.10 -2.72
CA HIS A 129 -15.79 -1.31 -2.88
C HIS A 129 -14.32 -1.57 -2.53
N GLU A 130 -13.43 -0.59 -2.72
CA GLU A 130 -12.01 -0.68 -2.35
C GLU A 130 -11.74 -0.27 -0.89
N ALA A 131 -12.72 0.34 -0.19
CA ALA A 131 -12.50 0.84 1.18
C ALA A 131 -12.11 -0.27 2.17
N ALA A 132 -12.59 -1.48 1.94
CA ALA A 132 -12.21 -2.63 2.73
C ALA A 132 -10.78 -3.08 2.44
N ASP A 133 -10.39 -3.18 1.16
CA ASP A 133 -9.02 -3.53 0.75
C ASP A 133 -8.02 -2.49 1.28
N ILE A 134 -8.35 -1.21 1.17
CA ILE A 134 -7.60 -0.09 1.74
C ILE A 134 -7.39 -0.30 3.24
N LEU A 135 -8.47 -0.56 3.98
CA LEU A 135 -8.42 -0.71 5.43
C LEU A 135 -7.56 -1.92 5.83
N MET A 136 -7.74 -3.03 5.12
CA MET A 136 -7.01 -4.27 5.32
C MET A 136 -5.53 -4.10 5.02
N ASP A 137 -5.16 -3.46 3.91
CA ASP A 137 -3.77 -3.22 3.53
C ASP A 137 -3.05 -2.27 4.49
N ILE A 138 -3.71 -1.18 4.90
CA ILE A 138 -3.17 -0.21 5.86
C ILE A 138 -2.91 -0.89 7.22
N LEU A 139 -3.88 -1.63 7.74
CA LEU A 139 -3.73 -2.29 9.04
C LEU A 139 -2.80 -3.51 8.99
N GLY A 140 -2.82 -4.28 7.89
CA GLY A 140 -1.86 -5.35 7.64
C GLY A 140 -0.43 -4.81 7.63
N SER A 141 -0.21 -3.67 6.97
CA SER A 141 1.08 -2.98 6.97
C SER A 141 1.45 -2.46 8.37
N ALA A 142 0.52 -1.83 9.09
CA ALA A 142 0.77 -1.29 10.43
C ALA A 142 1.19 -2.38 11.43
N VAL A 143 0.48 -3.52 11.46
CA VAL A 143 0.81 -4.66 12.34
C VAL A 143 2.14 -5.31 11.94
N ALA A 144 2.42 -5.43 10.64
CA ALA A 144 3.68 -6.00 10.17
C ALA A 144 4.88 -5.11 10.50
N LEU A 145 4.75 -3.79 10.37
CA LEU A 145 5.78 -2.83 10.77
C LEU A 145 6.04 -2.87 12.28
N GLU A 146 4.98 -2.96 13.09
CA GLU A 146 5.08 -3.13 14.54
C GLU A 146 5.86 -4.38 14.89
N GLU A 147 5.50 -5.53 14.31
CA GLU A 147 6.15 -6.81 14.57
C GLU A 147 7.62 -6.83 14.15
N LEU A 148 7.95 -6.17 13.04
CA LEU A 148 9.32 -6.07 12.52
C LEU A 148 10.16 -4.98 13.19
N GLY A 149 9.56 -4.13 14.03
CA GLY A 149 10.24 -3.03 14.72
C GLY A 149 10.64 -1.85 13.82
N PHE A 150 9.93 -1.64 12.71
CA PHE A 150 10.12 -0.48 11.84
C PHE A 150 9.08 0.60 12.16
N PHE A 151 9.54 1.81 12.44
CA PHE A 151 8.67 2.92 12.85
C PHE A 151 8.36 3.83 11.65
N PRO A 152 7.07 3.97 11.28
CA PRO A 152 6.64 4.90 10.24
C PRO A 152 7.24 6.31 10.43
N GLY A 153 7.79 6.87 9.36
CA GLY A 153 8.39 8.21 9.35
C GLY A 153 9.75 8.33 10.05
N LYS A 154 10.37 7.23 10.49
CA LYS A 154 11.68 7.26 11.19
C LYS A 154 12.80 6.49 10.48
N ASN A 155 12.69 5.16 10.42
CA ASN A 155 13.75 4.28 9.89
C ASN A 155 13.33 3.54 8.61
N ILE A 156 12.36 4.10 7.88
CA ILE A 156 11.90 3.59 6.59
C ILE A 156 12.18 4.66 5.53
N TYR A 157 12.79 4.31 4.40
CA TYR A 157 13.14 5.22 3.31
C TYR A 157 12.66 4.66 1.98
N CYS A 158 12.36 5.50 1.00
CA CYS A 158 12.06 5.07 -0.36
C CYS A 158 13.20 5.44 -1.31
N LEU A 159 13.57 4.52 -2.21
CA LEU A 159 14.53 4.78 -3.27
C LEU A 159 13.84 5.41 -4.50
N GLU A 160 14.22 6.65 -4.82
CA GLU A 160 13.63 7.43 -5.91
C GLU A 160 14.28 7.13 -7.29
N PRO A 161 13.60 7.41 -8.41
CA PRO A 161 12.18 7.76 -8.49
C PRO A 161 11.28 6.53 -8.28
N VAL A 162 10.05 6.78 -7.83
CA VAL A 162 8.97 5.79 -7.80
C VAL A 162 8.41 5.62 -9.21
N TYR A 163 8.33 4.39 -9.71
CA TYR A 163 7.74 4.13 -11.03
C TYR A 163 6.22 3.99 -10.93
N VAL A 164 5.49 4.83 -11.63
CA VAL A 164 4.01 4.88 -11.56
C VAL A 164 3.33 4.05 -12.64
N GLY A 165 4.08 3.57 -13.63
CA GLY A 165 3.52 2.95 -14.81
C GLY A 165 3.16 3.97 -15.90
N GLY A 166 2.25 3.59 -16.79
CA GLY A 166 1.94 4.33 -18.01
C GLY A 166 0.55 3.98 -18.55
N GLY A 167 0.24 4.48 -19.74
CA GLY A 167 -1.02 4.21 -20.41
C GLY A 167 -2.21 4.90 -19.76
N LYS A 168 -3.33 4.18 -19.74
CA LYS A 168 -4.61 4.64 -19.20
C LYS A 168 -5.25 3.55 -18.36
N VAL A 169 -5.95 3.94 -17.32
CA VAL A 169 -6.77 3.05 -16.47
C VAL A 169 -8.24 3.41 -16.65
N SER A 170 -9.10 2.40 -16.73
CA SER A 170 -10.55 2.56 -16.89
C SER A 170 -11.25 2.15 -15.60
N PHE A 171 -12.08 3.04 -15.07
CA PHE A 171 -12.97 2.79 -13.96
C PHE A 171 -14.43 2.92 -14.43
N SER A 172 -15.39 2.64 -13.56
CA SER A 172 -16.83 2.82 -13.83
C SER A 172 -17.21 4.22 -14.32
N HIS A 173 -16.37 5.21 -14.04
CA HIS A 173 -16.64 6.63 -14.30
C HIS A 173 -15.72 7.23 -15.38
N GLY A 174 -14.99 6.41 -16.13
CA GLY A 174 -14.22 6.84 -17.30
C GLY A 174 -12.80 6.29 -17.36
N THR A 175 -12.08 6.74 -18.38
CA THR A 175 -10.70 6.33 -18.66
C THR A 175 -9.74 7.49 -18.44
N PHE A 176 -8.75 7.31 -17.57
CA PHE A 176 -7.82 8.36 -17.14
C PHE A 176 -6.38 7.97 -17.45
N PRO A 177 -5.49 8.95 -17.72
CA PRO A 177 -4.06 8.65 -17.88
C PRO A 177 -3.46 8.17 -16.55
N VAL A 178 -2.43 7.33 -16.63
CA VAL A 178 -1.61 6.96 -15.46
C VAL A 178 -0.54 8.05 -15.21
N PRO A 179 -0.34 8.51 -13.96
CA PRO A 179 -1.00 8.05 -12.72
C PRO A 179 -2.47 8.46 -12.64
N ALA A 180 -3.31 7.57 -12.09
CA ALA A 180 -4.74 7.84 -11.89
C ALA A 180 -4.98 9.10 -11.04
N PRO A 181 -6.17 9.73 -11.12
CA PRO A 181 -6.43 11.02 -10.46
C PRO A 181 -6.07 11.07 -8.97
N ALA A 182 -6.50 10.09 -8.16
CA ALA A 182 -6.17 10.04 -6.73
C ALA A 182 -4.67 9.85 -6.48
N THR A 183 -4.03 8.91 -7.19
CA THR A 183 -2.56 8.71 -7.16
C THR A 183 -1.82 10.00 -7.50
N ARG A 184 -2.23 10.71 -8.57
CA ARG A 184 -1.65 12.00 -8.97
C ARG A 184 -1.74 13.03 -7.86
N ARG A 185 -2.92 13.19 -7.24
CA ARG A 185 -3.13 14.15 -6.14
C ARG A 185 -2.21 13.85 -4.95
N ILE A 186 -2.04 12.58 -4.59
CA ILE A 186 -1.12 12.16 -3.51
C ILE A 186 0.32 12.50 -3.86
N LEU A 187 0.77 12.14 -5.08
CA LEU A 187 2.12 12.42 -5.55
C LEU A 187 2.46 13.91 -5.49
N GLU A 188 1.54 14.77 -5.95
CA GLU A 188 1.69 16.23 -5.96
C GLU A 188 1.67 16.83 -4.55
N ARG A 189 0.69 16.44 -3.72
CA ARG A 189 0.52 16.96 -2.35
C ARG A 189 1.71 16.62 -1.46
N TYR A 190 2.25 15.41 -1.59
CA TYR A 190 3.35 14.91 -0.77
C TYR A 190 4.71 15.01 -1.46
N LYS A 191 4.78 15.65 -2.64
CA LYS A 191 6.01 15.87 -3.42
C LYS A 191 6.82 14.59 -3.62
N ILE A 192 6.14 13.49 -3.92
CA ILE A 192 6.76 12.19 -4.11
C ILE A 192 7.48 12.18 -5.47
N PRO A 193 8.79 11.96 -5.51
CA PRO A 193 9.55 11.91 -6.75
C PRO A 193 9.18 10.66 -7.55
N TYR A 194 8.64 10.86 -8.76
CA TYR A 194 8.12 9.78 -9.58
C TYR A 194 8.54 9.86 -11.04
N ARG A 195 8.44 8.72 -11.74
CA ARG A 195 8.68 8.58 -13.18
C ARG A 195 7.65 7.63 -13.79
N LYS A 196 7.27 7.88 -15.05
CA LYS A 196 6.41 6.96 -15.83
C LYS A 196 7.17 5.70 -16.30
N GLY A 197 6.41 4.70 -16.72
CA GLY A 197 6.90 3.39 -17.13
C GLY A 197 7.20 2.49 -15.92
N PRO A 198 7.94 1.38 -16.12
CA PRO A 198 8.52 0.92 -17.39
C PRO A 198 7.50 0.32 -18.37
N VAL A 199 6.23 0.18 -17.99
CA VAL A 199 5.16 -0.41 -18.82
C VAL A 199 3.92 0.48 -18.87
N GLU A 200 3.05 0.27 -19.86
CA GLU A 200 1.82 1.03 -20.09
C GLU A 200 0.61 0.48 -19.31
N VAL A 201 0.82 0.18 -18.03
CA VAL A 201 -0.23 -0.16 -17.05
C VAL A 201 -0.01 0.63 -15.76
N GLU A 202 -1.02 0.75 -14.90
CA GLU A 202 -0.84 1.36 -13.57
C GLU A 202 0.02 0.47 -12.68
N LEU A 203 1.13 1.01 -12.17
CA LEU A 203 2.03 0.30 -11.25
C LEU A 203 1.97 0.85 -9.82
N LEU A 204 1.69 2.14 -9.66
CA LEU A 204 1.49 2.77 -8.36
C LEU A 204 0.00 3.03 -8.14
N THR A 205 -0.61 2.30 -7.23
CA THR A 205 -2.02 2.50 -6.88
C THR A 205 -2.18 3.66 -5.90
N PRO A 206 -3.41 4.20 -5.72
CA PRO A 206 -3.68 5.22 -4.70
C PRO A 206 -3.25 4.77 -3.29
N THR A 207 -3.50 3.51 -2.93
CA THR A 207 -3.05 2.92 -1.66
C THR A 207 -1.53 2.87 -1.57
N GLY A 208 -0.82 2.45 -2.63
CA GLY A 208 0.64 2.45 -2.66
C GLY A 208 1.24 3.85 -2.48
N ALA A 209 0.69 4.85 -3.18
CA ALA A 209 1.11 6.24 -3.04
C ALA A 209 0.86 6.79 -1.63
N THR A 210 -0.27 6.43 -1.02
CA THR A 210 -0.64 6.81 0.35
C THR A 210 0.34 6.22 1.37
N LEU A 211 0.64 4.92 1.24
CA LEU A 211 1.60 4.26 2.11
C LEU A 211 2.98 4.90 1.98
N LEU A 212 3.44 5.22 0.76
CA LEU A 212 4.69 5.98 0.58
C LEU A 212 4.66 7.34 1.27
N ALA A 213 3.59 8.12 1.06
CA ALA A 213 3.44 9.45 1.64
C ALA A 213 3.58 9.44 3.16
N ARG A 214 3.10 8.38 3.83
CA ARG A 214 3.02 8.33 5.28
C ARG A 214 4.07 7.46 5.95
N MET A 215 4.51 6.38 5.32
CA MET A 215 5.39 5.37 5.91
C MET A 215 6.85 5.83 5.96
N VAL A 216 7.32 6.57 4.96
CA VAL A 216 8.75 6.84 4.80
C VAL A 216 9.19 8.13 5.49
N ALA A 217 10.40 8.12 6.04
CA ALA A 217 11.09 9.28 6.59
C ALA A 217 11.61 10.22 5.48
N GLY A 218 11.79 9.69 4.27
CA GLY A 218 12.19 10.48 3.11
C GLY A 218 12.54 9.62 1.89
N PHE A 219 12.82 10.33 0.81
CA PHE A 219 13.25 9.76 -0.47
C PHE A 219 14.75 9.91 -0.62
N LEU A 220 15.40 8.85 -1.12
CA LEU A 220 16.84 8.80 -1.32
C LEU A 220 17.12 8.37 -2.75
N ALA A 221 18.08 9.03 -3.40
CA ALA A 221 18.62 8.62 -4.69
C ALA A 221 18.98 7.12 -4.65
N ARG A 222 18.55 6.37 -5.66
CA ARG A 222 18.69 4.90 -5.73
C ARG A 222 20.15 4.45 -5.64
N GLU A 223 21.07 5.27 -6.10
CA GLU A 223 22.53 5.11 -6.03
C GLU A 223 23.02 5.04 -4.58
N LYS A 224 22.30 5.62 -3.60
CA LYS A 224 22.63 5.46 -2.18
C LYS A 224 22.51 4.02 -1.66
N LYS A 225 21.98 3.10 -2.47
CA LYS A 225 22.04 1.65 -2.21
C LYS A 225 23.48 1.12 -2.31
N GLU A 226 24.36 1.80 -3.06
CA GLU A 226 25.78 1.46 -3.17
C GLU A 226 26.48 1.74 -1.83
N GLY A 227 27.04 0.71 -1.21
CA GLY A 227 27.72 0.80 0.09
C GLY A 227 26.87 0.42 1.30
N LEU A 228 25.57 0.17 1.15
CA LEU A 228 24.74 -0.39 2.20
C LEU A 228 25.12 -1.84 2.50
N VAL A 229 25.24 -2.19 3.78
CA VAL A 229 25.41 -3.60 4.17
C VAL A 229 24.04 -4.26 4.25
N VAL A 230 23.64 -4.89 3.15
CA VAL A 230 22.35 -5.56 3.02
C VAL A 230 22.29 -6.78 3.95
N ARG A 231 21.24 -6.82 4.78
CA ARG A 231 20.95 -7.93 5.69
C ARG A 231 19.91 -8.88 5.12
N LYS A 232 18.85 -8.33 4.53
CA LYS A 232 17.78 -9.11 3.92
C LYS A 232 17.13 -8.35 2.78
N ARG A 233 16.73 -9.08 1.75
CA ARG A 233 15.82 -8.63 0.69
C ARG A 233 14.53 -9.43 0.81
N ALA A 234 13.42 -8.79 0.53
CA ALA A 234 12.11 -9.41 0.53
C ALA A 234 11.23 -8.80 -0.55
N TYR A 235 10.23 -9.56 -1.01
CA TYR A 235 9.45 -9.22 -2.18
C TYR A 235 7.96 -9.45 -1.96
N GLY A 236 7.16 -8.45 -2.29
CA GLY A 236 5.71 -8.55 -2.39
C GLY A 236 5.26 -8.63 -3.84
N ALA A 237 4.38 -9.57 -4.17
CA ALA A 237 3.89 -9.80 -5.52
C ALA A 237 2.59 -9.03 -5.80
N GLY A 238 2.58 -8.26 -6.89
CA GLY A 238 1.36 -7.67 -7.44
C GLY A 238 0.55 -8.68 -8.23
N ALA A 239 -0.73 -8.39 -8.47
CA ALA A 239 -1.63 -9.33 -9.13
C ALA A 239 -1.27 -9.58 -10.61
N MET A 240 -0.89 -8.52 -11.34
CA MET A 240 -0.68 -8.59 -12.80
C MET A 240 0.56 -9.40 -13.17
N ASP A 241 0.49 -10.16 -14.26
CA ASP A 241 1.63 -10.73 -14.96
C ASP A 241 2.03 -9.79 -16.11
N LEU A 242 3.26 -9.32 -16.09
CA LEU A 242 3.80 -8.29 -16.98
C LEU A 242 5.15 -8.76 -17.54
N ASP A 243 5.64 -8.09 -18.59
CA ASP A 243 6.97 -8.34 -19.16
C ASP A 243 8.12 -7.92 -18.20
N VAL A 244 7.77 -7.19 -17.14
CA VAL A 244 8.65 -6.84 -16.01
C VAL A 244 8.11 -7.51 -14.74
N PRO A 245 8.95 -7.84 -13.75
CA PRO A 245 8.46 -8.51 -12.55
C PRO A 245 7.58 -7.55 -11.74
N ASN A 246 6.28 -7.81 -11.65
CA ASN A 246 5.34 -7.00 -10.86
C ASN A 246 5.56 -7.22 -9.35
N LEU A 247 6.60 -6.59 -8.82
CA LEU A 247 7.11 -6.81 -7.47
C LEU A 247 7.41 -5.49 -6.75
N LEU A 248 7.24 -5.49 -5.43
CA LEU A 248 7.84 -4.51 -4.54
C LEU A 248 9.05 -5.17 -3.86
N GLU A 249 10.26 -4.68 -4.12
CA GLU A 249 11.42 -5.06 -3.32
C GLU A 249 11.48 -4.18 -2.06
N VAL A 250 11.69 -4.81 -0.91
CA VAL A 250 12.11 -4.15 0.33
C VAL A 250 13.45 -4.68 0.81
N ILE A 251 14.26 -3.81 1.39
CA ILE A 251 15.64 -4.11 1.76
C ILE A 251 15.87 -3.68 3.20
N VAL A 252 16.37 -4.59 4.03
CA VAL A 252 16.87 -4.24 5.36
C VAL A 252 18.39 -4.12 5.29
N ALA A 253 18.89 -2.96 5.67
CA ALA A 253 20.31 -2.62 5.58
C ALA A 253 20.74 -1.67 6.71
N GLN A 254 22.06 -1.58 6.91
CA GLN A 254 22.75 -0.65 7.80
C GLN A 254 23.75 0.20 7.01
#